data_AF-A0A8B7DIS5-F1
#
_entry.id   AF-A0A8B7DIS5-F1
#
_cell.length_a   1.000
_cell.length_b   1.000
_cell.length_c   1.000
_cell.angle_alpha   90.00
_cell.angle_beta   90.00
_cell.angle_gamma   90.00
#
_symmetry.space_group_name_H-M   'P 1'
#
loop_
_entity.id
_entity.type
_entity.pdbx_description
1 polymer ?
#
loop_
_entity_poly.entity_id
_entity_poly.type
_entity_poly.pdbx_seq_one_letter_code
_entity_poly.pdbx_strand_id
1 'polypeptide(L)'
;MDWDMLGSNDLIGSTEIDIEDRFFSKHRPSCGIQLNYINHGYAAWRDPQKPAAILSKLCKEYGIDGPYFNDGAVFLDGKIWHASPFILDEKGKEKISDEPVALEALHHFEELAPKGFKLVPEHVETRSLFNPEKKGIEMGKVQMWIDMFPMELTMPGPPVDVSVRKPTEYVLRVTIWNTSDVLPSDTNIISGETSSDQYVKGWLEGNREDIQQTDVHYKSMDGSAMFNWRFIFSFMFHKAEEKIVTFKKANIFSIDLTEEKHKPYLYLQVWDADLFSADDFIGDVVLSLTRLPSPAKTAKGCKLDILNKNHPCASLLKMKNCRGWWPFQVNPEDDDDPDPILAGKVEAELNLYTKEEAEAMPAGKGREEPLPLEKPNRPNDSFFTLMGPLTMLRYMIWEPYKFVILKLLVVAILVALLALFFYSMPGYLVKKIFGA
;
A
#
# COMPACT_ATOMS: atom_id res chain seq x y z
N MET A 1 -14.93 -5.06 -33.98
CA MET A 1 -15.25 -3.72 -34.49
C MET A 1 -14.41 -2.74 -33.72
N ASP A 2 -13.89 -1.72 -34.38
CA ASP A 2 -13.28 -0.56 -33.73
C ASP A 2 -14.41 0.33 -33.23
N TRP A 3 -14.28 0.85 -32.01
CA TRP A 3 -15.31 1.67 -31.42
C TRP A 3 -14.90 3.14 -31.52
N ASP A 4 -15.68 3.91 -32.27
CA ASP A 4 -15.46 5.34 -32.42
C ASP A 4 -16.51 6.12 -31.64
N MET A 5 -16.05 7.10 -30.85
CA MET A 5 -16.94 7.97 -30.08
C MET A 5 -17.87 8.80 -31.00
N LEU A 6 -17.43 9.10 -32.23
CA LEU A 6 -18.19 9.81 -33.25
C LEU A 6 -17.98 9.12 -34.61
N GLY A 7 -19.04 8.54 -35.19
CA GLY A 7 -18.99 7.89 -36.50
C GLY A 7 -19.64 6.51 -36.52
N SER A 8 -19.35 5.75 -37.58
CA SER A 8 -19.70 4.34 -37.68
C SER A 8 -18.50 3.48 -37.27
N ASN A 9 -18.74 2.49 -36.42
CA ASN A 9 -17.71 1.52 -36.03
C ASN A 9 -17.18 0.74 -37.24
N ASP A 10 -15.86 0.64 -37.36
CA ASP A 10 -15.21 -0.05 -38.48
C ASP A 10 -14.90 -1.54 -38.16
N LEU A 11 -14.90 -2.39 -39.18
CA LEU A 11 -14.52 -3.80 -39.00
C LEU A 11 -13.00 -3.95 -38.87
N ILE A 12 -12.51 -4.18 -37.65
CA ILE A 12 -11.10 -4.54 -37.42
C ILE A 12 -10.76 -5.88 -38.06
N GLY A 13 -11.59 -6.90 -37.83
CA GLY A 13 -11.40 -8.25 -38.34
C GLY A 13 -12.47 -9.22 -37.83
N SER A 14 -12.52 -10.40 -38.44
CA SER A 14 -13.49 -11.47 -38.16
C SER A 14 -12.81 -12.84 -38.16
N THR A 15 -13.47 -13.83 -37.58
CA THR A 15 -13.05 -15.24 -37.56
C THR A 15 -14.30 -16.11 -37.60
N GLU A 16 -14.18 -17.32 -38.17
CA GLU A 16 -15.26 -18.28 -38.29
C GLU A 16 -14.89 -19.56 -37.53
N ILE A 17 -15.86 -20.14 -36.82
CA ILE A 17 -15.64 -21.28 -35.94
C ILE A 17 -16.67 -22.35 -36.28
N ASP A 18 -16.17 -23.48 -36.74
CA ASP A 18 -16.97 -24.69 -36.87
C ASP A 18 -17.22 -25.30 -35.47
N ILE A 19 -18.51 -25.45 -35.16
CA ILE A 19 -19.02 -25.98 -33.89
C ILE A 19 -19.59 -27.39 -34.03
N GLU A 20 -19.72 -27.93 -35.25
CA GLU A 20 -20.36 -29.21 -35.52
C GLU A 20 -19.55 -30.37 -34.96
N ASP A 21 -18.25 -30.42 -35.27
CA ASP A 21 -17.32 -31.42 -34.75
C ASP A 21 -17.29 -31.45 -33.21
N ARG A 22 -17.49 -30.28 -32.58
CA ARG A 22 -17.54 -30.17 -31.12
C ARG A 22 -18.78 -30.81 -30.56
N PHE A 23 -19.93 -30.54 -31.19
CA PHE A 23 -21.22 -31.07 -30.77
C PHE A 23 -21.22 -32.61 -30.79
N PHE A 24 -20.60 -33.22 -31.80
CA PHE A 24 -20.51 -34.68 -31.92
C PHE A 24 -19.30 -35.31 -31.21
N SER A 25 -18.46 -34.50 -30.58
CA SER A 25 -17.31 -34.98 -29.83
C SER A 25 -17.72 -35.68 -28.54
N LYS A 26 -17.09 -36.83 -28.25
CA LYS A 26 -17.20 -37.50 -26.94
C LYS A 26 -16.66 -36.66 -25.79
N HIS A 27 -15.87 -35.63 -26.08
CA HIS A 27 -15.16 -34.82 -25.09
C HIS A 27 -16.03 -33.75 -24.40
N ARG A 28 -17.36 -33.79 -24.62
CA ARG A 28 -18.38 -32.83 -24.15
C ARG A 28 -18.22 -31.44 -24.81
N PRO A 29 -19.30 -30.88 -25.39
CA PRO A 29 -19.26 -29.54 -25.98
C PRO A 29 -19.60 -28.42 -24.97
N SER A 30 -19.93 -28.76 -23.72
CA SER A 30 -20.23 -27.80 -22.65
C SER A 30 -18.94 -27.28 -21.97
N CYS A 31 -19.05 -26.71 -20.77
CA CYS A 31 -17.88 -26.24 -20.02
C CYS A 31 -16.82 -27.34 -19.86
N GLY A 32 -15.56 -26.98 -20.13
CA GLY A 32 -14.40 -27.78 -19.75
C GLY A 32 -14.31 -27.99 -18.23
N ILE A 33 -13.68 -29.08 -17.83
CA ILE A 33 -13.56 -29.50 -16.42
C ILE A 33 -12.62 -28.54 -15.67
N GLN A 34 -13.15 -27.78 -14.71
CA GLN A 34 -12.35 -26.87 -13.86
C GLN A 34 -11.31 -27.62 -13.03
N LEU A 35 -10.24 -26.94 -12.63
CA LEU A 35 -9.22 -27.50 -11.74
C LEU A 35 -9.74 -27.75 -10.32
N ASN A 36 -10.61 -26.87 -9.82
CA ASN A 36 -11.18 -26.97 -8.47
C ASN A 36 -12.69 -26.73 -8.51
N TYR A 37 -13.40 -27.40 -7.61
CA TYR A 37 -14.82 -27.12 -7.39
C TYR A 37 -14.99 -26.01 -6.35
N ILE A 38 -15.49 -24.86 -6.78
CA ILE A 38 -15.84 -23.74 -5.91
C ILE A 38 -17.33 -23.43 -6.12
N ASN A 39 -18.12 -23.36 -5.05
CA ASN A 39 -19.57 -23.22 -5.16
C ASN A 39 -20.03 -21.76 -5.42
N HIS A 40 -19.21 -20.77 -5.11
CA HIS A 40 -19.58 -19.35 -5.17
C HIS A 40 -18.35 -18.44 -5.41
N GLY A 41 -18.59 -17.18 -5.74
CA GLY A 41 -17.53 -16.20 -6.00
C GLY A 41 -17.00 -16.23 -7.43
N TYR A 42 -15.87 -15.56 -7.66
CA TYR A 42 -15.37 -15.29 -9.02
C TYR A 42 -14.89 -16.54 -9.78
N ALA A 43 -14.54 -17.60 -9.06
CA ALA A 43 -14.07 -18.87 -9.60
C ALA A 43 -15.11 -19.98 -9.42
N ALA A 44 -16.38 -19.60 -9.24
CA ALA A 44 -17.46 -20.56 -9.09
C ALA A 44 -17.55 -21.50 -10.29
N TRP A 45 -17.94 -22.74 -10.01
CA TRP A 45 -18.22 -23.76 -10.99
C TRP A 45 -19.20 -23.24 -12.05
N ARG A 46 -18.81 -23.34 -13.33
CA ARG A 46 -19.56 -22.74 -14.45
C ARG A 46 -20.57 -23.68 -15.12
N ASP A 47 -20.33 -24.98 -15.06
CA ASP A 47 -21.22 -25.96 -15.70
C ASP A 47 -22.53 -26.07 -14.90
N PRO A 48 -23.71 -25.99 -15.53
CA PRO A 48 -24.99 -26.18 -14.83
C PRO A 48 -25.10 -27.54 -14.14
N GLN A 49 -24.43 -28.56 -14.70
CA GLN A 49 -24.30 -29.86 -14.06
C GLN A 49 -23.08 -29.85 -13.14
N LYS A 50 -23.30 -30.27 -11.90
CA LYS A 50 -22.21 -30.42 -10.93
C LYS A 50 -21.32 -31.62 -11.26
N PRO A 51 -20.07 -31.66 -10.77
CA PRO A 51 -19.15 -32.78 -11.02
C PRO A 51 -19.77 -34.18 -10.79
N ALA A 52 -20.47 -34.39 -9.66
CA ALA A 52 -21.07 -35.68 -9.34
C ALA A 52 -22.17 -36.09 -10.36
N ALA A 53 -22.93 -35.13 -10.85
CA ALA A 53 -23.96 -35.36 -11.87
C ALA A 53 -23.33 -35.69 -13.24
N ILE A 54 -22.28 -34.97 -13.62
CA ILE A 54 -21.53 -35.23 -14.87
C ILE A 54 -20.92 -36.63 -14.81
N LEU A 55 -20.25 -36.99 -13.71
CA LEU A 55 -19.64 -38.28 -13.53
C LEU A 55 -20.66 -39.41 -13.61
N SER A 56 -21.78 -39.28 -12.90
CA SER A 56 -22.88 -40.26 -12.93
C SER A 56 -23.45 -40.45 -14.34
N LYS A 57 -23.60 -39.36 -15.11
CA LYS A 57 -24.06 -39.41 -16.50
C LYS A 57 -23.08 -40.17 -17.39
N LEU A 58 -21.78 -39.84 -17.30
CA LEU A 58 -20.74 -40.51 -18.08
C LEU A 58 -20.66 -42.00 -17.74
N CYS A 59 -20.75 -42.36 -16.46
CA CYS A 59 -20.73 -43.77 -16.06
C CYS A 59 -21.91 -44.56 -16.66
N LYS A 60 -23.10 -43.97 -16.65
CA LYS A 60 -24.30 -44.57 -17.26
C LYS A 60 -24.17 -44.70 -18.78
N GLU A 61 -23.64 -43.69 -19.45
CA GLU A 61 -23.51 -43.65 -20.91
C GLU A 61 -22.49 -44.67 -21.43
N TYR A 62 -21.38 -44.85 -20.72
CA TYR A 62 -20.27 -45.74 -21.11
C TYR A 62 -20.25 -47.09 -20.38
N GLY A 63 -21.27 -47.40 -19.58
CA GLY A 63 -21.41 -48.68 -18.88
C GLY A 63 -20.28 -48.95 -17.86
N ILE A 64 -19.90 -47.91 -17.10
CA ILE A 64 -18.91 -47.96 -16.02
C ILE A 64 -19.67 -48.17 -14.71
N ASP A 65 -19.22 -49.13 -13.89
CA ASP A 65 -19.83 -49.39 -12.58
C ASP A 65 -19.52 -48.25 -11.59
N GLY A 66 -20.54 -47.78 -10.87
CA GLY A 66 -20.49 -46.58 -10.00
C GLY A 66 -21.10 -45.31 -10.63
N PRO A 67 -20.82 -44.10 -10.10
CA PRO A 67 -19.94 -43.78 -8.96
C PRO A 67 -20.55 -44.12 -7.60
N TYR A 68 -19.73 -44.66 -6.70
CA TYR A 68 -20.10 -44.89 -5.30
C TYR A 68 -19.25 -43.99 -4.39
N PHE A 69 -19.90 -43.06 -3.69
CA PHE A 69 -19.24 -42.08 -2.81
C PHE A 69 -19.18 -42.58 -1.37
N ASN A 70 -18.03 -42.37 -0.71
CA ASN A 70 -17.84 -42.66 0.70
C ASN A 70 -16.76 -41.77 1.30
N ASP A 71 -17.15 -40.85 2.19
CA ASP A 71 -16.28 -40.00 3.02
C ASP A 71 -15.00 -39.49 2.33
N GLY A 72 -15.18 -38.66 1.29
CA GLY A 72 -14.06 -38.08 0.54
C GLY A 72 -13.40 -39.04 -0.44
N ALA A 73 -14.01 -40.20 -0.69
CA ALA A 73 -13.59 -41.15 -1.72
C ALA A 73 -14.72 -41.45 -2.73
N VAL A 74 -14.35 -41.75 -3.97
CA VAL A 74 -15.27 -42.25 -5.01
C VAL A 74 -14.71 -43.53 -5.62
N PHE A 75 -15.55 -44.57 -5.67
CA PHE A 75 -15.23 -45.86 -6.28
C PHE A 75 -15.94 -46.02 -7.63
N LEU A 76 -15.19 -46.45 -8.64
CA LEU A 76 -15.60 -46.53 -10.05
C LEU A 76 -14.83 -47.64 -10.76
N ASP A 77 -15.53 -48.66 -11.27
CA ASP A 77 -14.97 -49.76 -12.08
C ASP A 77 -13.67 -50.36 -11.52
N GLY A 78 -13.62 -50.59 -10.20
CA GLY A 78 -12.45 -51.16 -9.52
C GLY A 78 -11.38 -50.15 -9.07
N LYS A 79 -11.54 -48.86 -9.38
CA LYS A 79 -10.63 -47.77 -8.99
C LYS A 79 -11.22 -46.87 -7.91
N ILE A 80 -10.35 -46.23 -7.15
CA ILE A 80 -10.72 -45.29 -6.08
C ILE A 80 -9.91 -44.00 -6.20
N TRP A 81 -10.60 -42.87 -6.06
CA TRP A 81 -9.98 -41.54 -5.96
C TRP A 81 -10.39 -40.88 -4.66
N HIS A 82 -9.53 -40.00 -4.15
CA HIS A 82 -9.72 -39.30 -2.88
C HIS A 82 -9.59 -37.80 -3.07
N ALA A 83 -10.46 -37.03 -2.40
CA ALA A 83 -10.36 -35.59 -2.29
C ALA A 83 -10.93 -35.12 -0.94
N SER A 84 -10.77 -33.84 -0.63
CA SER A 84 -11.44 -33.25 0.55
C SER A 84 -12.97 -33.40 0.41
N PRO A 85 -13.68 -33.93 1.41
CA PRO A 85 -15.14 -34.01 1.39
C PRO A 85 -15.80 -32.67 1.74
N PHE A 86 -15.03 -31.57 1.82
CA PHE A 86 -15.53 -30.27 2.25
C PHE A 86 -15.45 -29.23 1.14
N ILE A 87 -16.51 -28.42 1.05
CA ILE A 87 -16.57 -27.19 0.28
C ILE A 87 -16.89 -26.02 1.21
N LEU A 88 -16.51 -24.80 0.83
CA LEU A 88 -16.88 -23.60 1.57
C LEU A 88 -18.24 -23.07 1.10
N ASP A 89 -19.11 -22.72 2.04
CA ASP A 89 -20.32 -21.94 1.79
C ASP A 89 -20.01 -20.44 1.63
N GLU A 90 -21.02 -19.63 1.29
CA GLU A 90 -20.87 -18.17 1.09
C GLU A 90 -20.34 -17.42 2.31
N LYS A 91 -20.43 -18.02 3.51
CA LYS A 91 -19.95 -17.46 4.78
C LYS A 91 -18.57 -18.00 5.16
N GLY A 92 -17.94 -18.80 4.29
CA GLY A 92 -16.65 -19.43 4.53
C GLY A 92 -16.70 -20.61 5.49
N LYS A 93 -17.87 -21.20 5.74
CA LYS A 93 -18.02 -22.39 6.59
C LYS A 93 -17.94 -23.66 5.75
N GLU A 94 -17.23 -24.66 6.28
CA GLU A 94 -17.11 -25.97 5.66
C GLU A 94 -18.45 -26.72 5.65
N LYS A 95 -18.78 -27.28 4.49
CA LYS A 95 -19.96 -28.11 4.24
C LYS A 95 -19.52 -29.39 3.55
N ILE A 96 -20.05 -30.52 4.01
CA ILE A 96 -19.81 -31.83 3.40
C ILE A 96 -20.40 -31.87 1.98
N SER A 97 -19.63 -32.37 1.02
CA SER A 97 -20.00 -32.42 -0.40
C SER A 97 -19.16 -33.45 -1.16
N ASP A 98 -19.80 -34.20 -2.06
CA ASP A 98 -19.13 -35.18 -2.92
C ASP A 98 -18.54 -34.56 -4.20
N GLU A 99 -18.83 -33.29 -4.47
CA GLU A 99 -18.41 -32.61 -5.70
C GLU A 99 -16.88 -32.54 -5.90
N PRO A 100 -16.04 -32.28 -4.88
CA PRO A 100 -14.59 -32.28 -5.06
C PRO A 100 -14.05 -33.66 -5.44
N VAL A 101 -14.58 -34.72 -4.82
CA VAL A 101 -14.12 -36.10 -5.11
C VAL A 101 -14.64 -36.60 -6.45
N ALA A 102 -15.86 -36.21 -6.84
CA ALA A 102 -16.34 -36.46 -8.19
C ALA A 102 -15.49 -35.74 -9.25
N LEU A 103 -15.05 -34.52 -8.96
CA LEU A 103 -14.17 -33.76 -9.85
C LEU A 103 -12.81 -34.45 -10.04
N GLU A 104 -12.24 -34.98 -8.96
CA GLU A 104 -10.98 -35.74 -9.00
C GLU A 104 -11.10 -36.96 -9.94
N ALA A 105 -12.20 -37.69 -9.87
CA ALA A 105 -12.47 -38.80 -10.78
C ALA A 105 -12.68 -38.35 -12.24
N LEU A 106 -13.28 -37.18 -12.46
CA LEU A 106 -13.41 -36.60 -13.81
C LEU A 106 -12.05 -36.22 -14.40
N HIS A 107 -11.13 -35.68 -13.60
CA HIS A 107 -9.75 -35.41 -14.06
C HIS A 107 -9.02 -36.68 -14.50
N HIS A 108 -9.28 -37.79 -13.81
CA HIS A 108 -8.67 -39.09 -14.08
C HIS A 108 -9.57 -40.03 -14.91
N PHE A 109 -10.60 -39.49 -15.57
CA PHE A 109 -11.56 -40.31 -16.32
C PHE A 109 -10.90 -41.14 -17.43
N GLU A 110 -9.77 -40.68 -17.98
CA GLU A 110 -8.99 -41.42 -18.98
C GLU A 110 -8.38 -42.73 -18.46
N GLU A 111 -8.17 -42.83 -17.15
CA GLU A 111 -7.63 -44.04 -16.55
C GLU A 111 -8.62 -45.22 -16.59
N LEU A 112 -9.91 -44.96 -16.84
CA LEU A 112 -10.95 -45.98 -16.99
C LEU A 112 -11.00 -46.57 -18.41
N ALA A 113 -9.95 -46.38 -19.21
CA ALA A 113 -9.84 -46.96 -20.55
C ALA A 113 -10.07 -48.49 -20.53
N PRO A 114 -10.77 -49.07 -21.53
CA PRO A 114 -11.20 -48.42 -22.79
C PRO A 114 -12.55 -47.67 -22.69
N LYS A 115 -13.26 -47.74 -21.57
CA LYS A 115 -14.57 -47.07 -21.41
C LYS A 115 -14.40 -45.56 -21.14
N GLY A 116 -13.37 -45.22 -20.37
CA GLY A 116 -12.95 -43.85 -20.08
C GLY A 116 -12.08 -43.23 -21.18
N PHE A 117 -11.97 -41.91 -21.16
CA PHE A 117 -11.17 -41.11 -22.10
C PHE A 117 -10.87 -39.73 -21.50
N LYS A 118 -9.92 -39.01 -22.12
CA LYS A 118 -9.52 -37.68 -21.66
C LYS A 118 -10.66 -36.68 -21.78
N LEU A 119 -11.07 -36.04 -20.69
CA LEU A 119 -12.00 -34.92 -20.73
C LEU A 119 -11.24 -33.60 -21.00
N VAL A 120 -11.90 -32.62 -21.61
CA VAL A 120 -11.28 -31.31 -21.87
C VAL A 120 -11.22 -30.53 -20.56
N PRO A 121 -10.03 -30.10 -20.10
CA PRO A 121 -9.95 -29.18 -18.97
C PRO A 121 -10.51 -27.81 -19.35
N GLU A 122 -10.83 -27.00 -18.34
CA GLU A 122 -11.14 -25.59 -18.56
C GLU A 122 -10.01 -24.90 -19.34
N HIS A 123 -10.39 -24.23 -20.41
CA HIS A 123 -9.45 -23.61 -21.34
C HIS A 123 -10.05 -22.32 -21.91
N VAL A 124 -9.18 -21.45 -22.41
CA VAL A 124 -9.55 -20.25 -23.17
C VAL A 124 -9.11 -20.47 -24.61
N GLU A 125 -10.02 -20.33 -25.55
CA GLU A 125 -9.70 -20.38 -26.96
C GLU A 125 -9.19 -19.03 -27.43
N THR A 126 -8.10 -19.06 -28.20
CA THR A 126 -7.56 -17.86 -28.86
C THR A 126 -7.72 -18.00 -30.36
N ARG A 127 -8.41 -17.05 -31.00
CA ARG A 127 -8.61 -17.03 -32.45
C ARG A 127 -8.04 -15.76 -33.06
N SER A 128 -7.22 -15.92 -34.10
CA SER A 128 -6.74 -14.80 -34.91
C SER A 128 -7.89 -14.18 -35.70
N LEU A 129 -7.91 -12.86 -35.77
CA LEU A 129 -8.88 -12.06 -36.52
C LEU A 129 -8.26 -11.61 -37.84
N PHE A 130 -9.04 -11.72 -38.92
CA PHE A 130 -8.62 -11.34 -40.26
C PHE A 130 -9.59 -10.33 -40.85
N ASN A 131 -9.05 -9.32 -41.53
CA ASN A 131 -9.85 -8.36 -42.28
C ASN A 131 -9.93 -8.78 -43.76
N PRO A 132 -11.13 -8.90 -44.35
CA PRO A 132 -11.31 -9.25 -45.77
C PRO A 132 -10.53 -8.33 -46.73
N GLU A 133 -10.37 -7.06 -46.39
CA GLU A 133 -9.67 -6.05 -47.19
C GLU A 133 -8.15 -6.17 -47.08
N LYS A 134 -7.64 -6.69 -45.94
CA LYS A 134 -6.21 -6.88 -45.67
C LYS A 134 -5.85 -8.37 -45.67
N LYS A 135 -5.84 -8.96 -46.86
CA LYS A 135 -5.62 -10.41 -47.05
C LYS A 135 -4.28 -10.86 -46.45
N GLY A 136 -4.35 -11.91 -45.62
CA GLY A 136 -3.17 -12.59 -45.06
C GLY A 136 -2.51 -11.90 -43.88
N ILE A 137 -3.04 -10.77 -43.39
CA ILE A 137 -2.51 -10.06 -42.22
C ILE A 137 -3.42 -10.34 -41.01
N GLU A 138 -2.83 -10.84 -39.93
CA GLU A 138 -3.50 -10.97 -38.64
C GLU A 138 -3.69 -9.57 -38.03
N MET A 139 -4.94 -9.19 -37.77
CA MET A 139 -5.31 -7.87 -37.24
C MET A 139 -5.37 -7.83 -35.71
N GLY A 140 -5.31 -9.00 -35.07
CA GLY A 140 -5.41 -9.19 -33.63
C GLY A 140 -5.90 -10.59 -33.29
N LYS A 141 -6.17 -10.82 -32.00
CA LYS A 141 -6.71 -12.08 -31.50
C LYS A 141 -7.89 -11.82 -30.57
N VAL A 142 -8.88 -12.70 -30.61
CA VAL A 142 -9.96 -12.76 -29.64
C VAL A 142 -9.75 -13.97 -28.74
N GLN A 143 -9.95 -13.78 -27.43
CA GLN A 143 -9.92 -14.84 -26.44
C GLN A 143 -11.33 -15.06 -25.88
N MET A 144 -11.79 -16.30 -25.86
CA MET A 144 -13.16 -16.62 -25.47
C MET A 144 -13.32 -18.06 -24.97
N TRP A 145 -14.44 -18.32 -24.31
CA TRP A 145 -14.99 -19.65 -24.08
C TRP A 145 -16.12 -19.90 -25.08
N ILE A 146 -16.24 -21.13 -25.57
CA ILE A 146 -17.33 -21.56 -26.43
C ILE A 146 -17.91 -22.82 -25.80
N ASP A 147 -18.95 -22.63 -25.00
CA ASP A 147 -19.65 -23.70 -24.31
C ASP A 147 -21.05 -23.86 -24.94
N MET A 148 -21.38 -25.08 -25.37
CA MET A 148 -22.67 -25.41 -25.98
C MET A 148 -23.52 -26.22 -25.00
N PHE A 149 -24.77 -25.79 -24.81
CA PHE A 149 -25.72 -26.44 -23.92
C PHE A 149 -26.97 -26.86 -24.70
N PRO A 150 -27.43 -28.13 -24.57
CA PRO A 150 -28.73 -28.55 -25.07
C PRO A 150 -29.86 -27.70 -24.47
N MET A 151 -30.86 -27.35 -25.28
CA MET A 151 -32.00 -26.52 -24.86
C MET A 151 -32.89 -27.22 -23.83
N GLU A 152 -32.86 -28.56 -23.79
CA GLU A 152 -33.66 -29.39 -22.89
C GLU A 152 -33.05 -29.53 -21.49
N LEU A 153 -31.78 -29.17 -21.32
CA LEU A 153 -31.09 -29.21 -20.03
C LEU A 153 -31.29 -27.90 -19.25
N THR A 154 -30.86 -27.90 -17.99
CA THR A 154 -30.80 -26.69 -17.17
C THR A 154 -30.05 -25.59 -17.91
N MET A 155 -30.69 -24.42 -18.05
CA MET A 155 -30.08 -23.27 -18.72
C MET A 155 -28.72 -22.93 -18.10
N PRO A 156 -27.75 -22.48 -18.92
CA PRO A 156 -26.50 -21.98 -18.40
C PRO A 156 -26.73 -20.87 -17.37
N GLY A 157 -25.80 -20.77 -16.42
CA GLY A 157 -25.76 -19.65 -15.48
C GLY A 157 -25.60 -18.30 -16.19
N PRO A 158 -25.66 -17.18 -15.44
CA PRO A 158 -25.39 -15.87 -16.01
C PRO A 158 -24.01 -15.84 -16.69
N PRO A 159 -23.83 -15.06 -17.77
CA PRO A 159 -22.54 -14.89 -18.41
C PRO A 159 -21.47 -14.47 -17.39
N VAL A 160 -20.26 -15.03 -17.55
CA VAL A 160 -19.13 -14.66 -16.70
C VAL A 160 -18.83 -13.18 -16.89
N ASP A 161 -18.80 -12.41 -15.80
CA ASP A 161 -18.41 -11.01 -15.84
C ASP A 161 -16.89 -10.90 -16.08
N VAL A 162 -16.54 -10.64 -17.33
CA VAL A 162 -15.17 -10.42 -17.80
C VAL A 162 -14.76 -8.94 -17.75
N SER A 163 -15.59 -8.08 -17.16
CA SER A 163 -15.24 -6.67 -17.01
C SER A 163 -13.95 -6.50 -16.20
N VAL A 164 -13.17 -5.47 -16.55
CA VAL A 164 -11.96 -5.14 -15.82
C VAL A 164 -12.33 -4.85 -14.37
N ARG A 165 -11.76 -5.63 -13.46
CA ARG A 165 -12.04 -5.51 -12.03
C ARG A 165 -11.64 -4.11 -11.57
N LYS A 166 -12.60 -3.38 -11.00
CA LYS A 166 -12.35 -2.01 -10.53
C LYS A 166 -11.59 -2.03 -9.21
N PRO A 167 -10.58 -1.16 -9.04
CA PRO A 167 -9.95 -0.93 -7.74
C PRO A 167 -10.98 -0.49 -6.70
N THR A 168 -10.77 -0.88 -5.44
CA THR A 168 -11.59 -0.45 -4.31
C THR A 168 -10.87 0.66 -3.56
N GLU A 169 -11.60 1.67 -3.09
CA GLU A 169 -11.03 2.77 -2.33
C GLU A 169 -10.85 2.38 -0.85
N TYR A 170 -9.67 2.66 -0.31
CA TYR A 170 -9.28 2.40 1.07
C TYR A 170 -8.73 3.65 1.73
N VAL A 171 -8.83 3.68 3.05
CA VAL A 171 -8.21 4.68 3.91
C VAL A 171 -7.30 3.97 4.91
N LEU A 172 -6.00 4.26 4.85
CA LEU A 172 -5.02 3.83 5.84
C LEU A 172 -4.80 4.95 6.86
N ARG A 173 -5.07 4.66 8.13
CA ARG A 173 -4.73 5.54 9.25
C ARG A 173 -3.48 5.00 9.92
N VAL A 174 -2.45 5.83 10.01
CA VAL A 174 -1.18 5.49 10.67
C VAL A 174 -0.99 6.43 11.84
N THR A 175 -1.08 5.94 13.06
CA THR A 175 -0.80 6.73 14.26
C THR A 175 0.63 6.49 14.70
N ILE A 176 1.46 7.53 14.66
CA ILE A 176 2.82 7.52 15.22
C ILE A 176 2.70 7.89 16.69
N TRP A 177 2.99 6.92 17.56
CA TRP A 177 2.93 7.09 19.00
C TRP A 177 4.25 7.67 19.50
N ASN A 178 5.33 6.90 19.34
CA ASN A 178 6.63 7.19 19.92
C ASN A 178 7.77 6.76 18.99
N THR A 179 8.96 7.29 19.22
CA THR A 179 10.23 6.73 18.77
C THR A 179 11.09 6.36 19.98
N SER A 180 12.06 5.47 19.78
CA SER A 180 12.99 5.03 20.82
C SER A 180 14.32 4.65 20.19
N ASP A 181 15.41 4.87 20.95
CA ASP A 181 16.78 4.53 20.54
C ASP A 181 17.18 5.15 19.19
N VAL A 182 16.61 6.31 18.84
CA VAL A 182 17.00 7.06 17.64
C VAL A 182 18.39 7.65 17.88
N LEU A 183 19.30 7.43 16.93
CA LEU A 183 20.67 7.91 17.03
C LEU A 183 20.68 9.46 17.03
N PRO A 184 21.22 10.11 18.06
CA PRO A 184 21.31 11.56 18.10
C PRO A 184 22.38 12.06 17.12
N SER A 185 22.04 13.11 16.36
CA SER A 185 22.90 13.77 15.37
C SER A 185 23.65 14.97 15.94
N ASP A 186 23.04 15.72 16.87
CA ASP A 186 23.65 16.95 17.40
C ASP A 186 24.44 16.73 18.68
N THR A 187 25.62 17.35 18.76
CA THR A 187 26.39 17.52 20.01
C THR A 187 26.52 19.01 20.33
N ASN A 188 25.98 19.42 21.48
CA ASN A 188 26.11 20.80 21.93
C ASN A 188 27.57 21.12 22.28
N ILE A 189 28.18 22.05 21.54
CA ILE A 189 29.60 22.42 21.65
C ILE A 189 29.94 22.98 23.05
N ILE A 190 28.96 23.51 23.78
CA ILE A 190 29.16 24.18 25.07
C ILE A 190 28.92 23.23 26.25
N SER A 191 27.84 22.43 26.22
CA SER A 191 27.50 21.50 27.31
C SER A 191 28.06 20.09 27.11
N GLY A 192 28.44 19.72 25.88
CA GLY A 192 28.80 18.35 25.51
C GLY A 192 27.62 17.37 25.47
N GLU A 193 26.40 17.88 25.65
CA GLU A 193 25.17 17.06 25.63
C GLU A 193 24.72 16.82 24.19
N THR A 194 24.40 15.57 23.86
CA THR A 194 23.84 15.18 22.57
C THR A 194 22.32 15.18 22.63
N SER A 195 21.66 15.85 21.68
CA SER A 195 20.21 15.87 21.56
C SER A 195 19.78 15.77 20.11
N SER A 196 18.50 15.58 19.85
CA SER A 196 17.92 15.62 18.50
C SER A 196 16.50 16.20 18.56
N ASP A 197 16.15 17.01 17.57
CA ASP A 197 14.84 17.61 17.35
C ASP A 197 14.05 16.76 16.35
N GLN A 198 13.50 15.64 16.83
CA GLN A 198 13.00 14.58 15.95
C GLN A 198 11.60 14.85 15.38
N TYR A 199 11.39 14.44 14.13
CA TYR A 199 10.05 14.29 13.55
C TYR A 199 9.99 13.12 12.54
N VAL A 200 8.77 12.64 12.26
CA VAL A 200 8.55 11.49 11.37
C VAL A 200 7.78 11.92 10.13
N LYS A 201 8.26 11.51 8.95
CA LYS A 201 7.56 11.63 7.66
C LYS A 201 6.97 10.29 7.25
N GLY A 202 5.85 10.29 6.54
CA GLY A 202 5.27 9.08 5.97
C GLY A 202 4.45 9.32 4.71
N TRP A 203 4.46 8.32 3.81
CA TRP A 203 3.68 8.34 2.57
C TRP A 203 3.45 6.92 2.03
N LEU A 204 2.49 6.79 1.10
CA LEU A 204 2.26 5.55 0.34
C LEU A 204 2.94 5.60 -1.03
N GLU A 205 3.48 4.48 -1.47
CA GLU A 205 4.04 4.33 -2.81
C GLU A 205 3.02 4.70 -3.90
N GLY A 206 3.47 5.42 -4.92
CA GLY A 206 2.60 5.92 -6.00
C GLY A 206 1.92 7.25 -5.70
N ASN A 207 1.84 7.67 -4.43
CA ASN A 207 1.27 8.96 -4.03
C ASN A 207 2.28 9.82 -3.24
N ARG A 208 3.35 10.25 -3.91
CA ARG A 208 4.38 11.12 -3.30
C ARG A 208 3.93 12.57 -3.09
N GLU A 209 2.77 12.96 -3.61
CA GLU A 209 2.22 14.31 -3.38
C GLU A 209 1.57 14.44 -1.99
N ASP A 210 1.13 13.33 -1.39
CA ASP A 210 0.53 13.26 -0.04
C ASP A 210 1.55 12.79 1.00
N ILE A 211 2.74 13.40 1.02
CA ILE A 211 3.70 13.21 2.13
C ILE A 211 3.15 13.93 3.36
N GLN A 212 3.04 13.21 4.47
CA GLN A 212 2.57 13.73 5.75
C GLN A 212 3.70 13.65 6.78
N GLN A 213 3.70 14.58 7.73
CA GLN A 213 4.71 14.63 8.78
C GLN A 213 4.11 14.96 10.14
N THR A 214 4.78 14.54 11.20
CA THR A 214 4.42 14.89 12.58
C THR A 214 4.83 16.32 12.91
N ASP A 215 4.44 16.79 14.10
CA ASP A 215 5.15 17.91 14.72
C ASP A 215 6.54 17.48 15.20
N VAL A 216 7.38 18.46 15.52
CA VAL A 216 8.73 18.25 16.03
C VAL A 216 8.69 17.99 17.54
N HIS A 217 9.47 17.01 18.00
CA HIS A 217 9.81 16.83 19.40
C HIS A 217 11.21 17.39 19.64
N TYR A 218 11.27 18.52 20.32
CA TYR A 218 12.54 19.19 20.60
C TYR A 218 13.31 18.49 21.72
N LYS A 219 14.65 18.51 21.63
CA LYS A 219 15.59 18.09 22.68
C LYS A 219 15.39 16.66 23.20
N SER A 220 15.25 15.71 22.28
CA SER A 220 15.34 14.29 22.66
C SER A 220 16.77 13.95 23.07
N MET A 221 16.99 13.73 24.37
CA MET A 221 18.31 13.44 24.96
C MET A 221 18.66 11.95 24.94
N ASP A 222 17.66 11.08 25.01
CA ASP A 222 17.79 9.62 25.09
C ASP A 222 17.42 8.92 23.76
N GLY A 223 17.19 9.69 22.70
CA GLY A 223 16.70 9.18 21.42
C GLY A 223 15.22 8.79 21.43
N SER A 224 14.47 9.15 22.48
CA SER A 224 13.02 8.95 22.56
C SER A 224 12.26 10.22 22.16
N ALA A 225 11.26 10.10 21.30
CA ALA A 225 10.31 11.18 21.02
C ALA A 225 8.86 10.70 21.10
N MET A 226 7.96 11.63 21.41
CA MET A 226 6.53 11.36 21.63
C MET A 226 5.68 12.26 20.74
N PHE A 227 4.80 11.67 19.94
CA PHE A 227 4.05 12.36 18.89
C PHE A 227 2.54 12.27 19.06
N ASN A 228 1.97 11.08 19.32
CA ASN A 228 0.52 10.86 19.26
C ASN A 228 -0.10 11.53 18.01
N TRP A 229 0.39 11.20 16.82
CA TRP A 229 0.07 11.92 15.59
C TRP A 229 -0.47 10.97 14.51
N ARG A 230 -1.62 11.30 13.92
CA ARG A 230 -2.27 10.46 12.92
C ARG A 230 -2.05 10.94 11.48
N PHE A 231 -1.48 10.09 10.64
CA PHE A 231 -1.55 10.22 9.19
C PHE A 231 -2.81 9.54 8.65
N ILE A 232 -3.39 10.12 7.60
CA ILE A 232 -4.57 9.56 6.92
C ILE A 232 -4.30 9.58 5.42
N PHE A 233 -4.17 8.40 4.83
CA PHE A 233 -3.90 8.22 3.41
C PHE A 233 -5.10 7.54 2.72
N SER A 234 -5.65 8.18 1.70
CA SER A 234 -6.68 7.59 0.84
C SER A 234 -6.03 7.06 -0.44
N PHE A 235 -6.38 5.83 -0.85
CA PHE A 235 -5.79 5.20 -2.03
C PHE A 235 -6.71 4.15 -2.64
N MET A 236 -6.53 3.87 -3.94
CA MET A 236 -7.23 2.79 -4.63
C MET A 236 -6.40 1.50 -4.59
N PHE A 237 -7.03 0.37 -4.32
CA PHE A 237 -6.36 -0.93 -4.21
C PHE A 237 -7.03 -2.01 -5.05
N HIS A 238 -6.24 -2.71 -5.86
CA HIS A 238 -6.71 -3.82 -6.67
C HIS A 238 -6.48 -5.16 -5.95
N LYS A 239 -7.53 -5.68 -5.29
CA LYS A 239 -7.46 -6.88 -4.43
C LYS A 239 -6.80 -8.11 -5.06
N ALA A 240 -7.10 -8.40 -6.34
CA ALA A 240 -6.59 -9.60 -6.99
C ALA A 240 -5.11 -9.53 -7.41
N GLU A 241 -4.60 -8.32 -7.66
CA GLU A 241 -3.19 -8.10 -8.04
C GLU A 241 -2.34 -7.66 -6.85
N GLU A 242 -3.00 -7.36 -5.72
CA GLU A 242 -2.38 -6.86 -4.51
C GLU A 242 -1.57 -5.56 -4.71
N LYS A 243 -2.08 -4.64 -5.53
CA LYS A 243 -1.41 -3.38 -5.91
C LYS A 243 -2.23 -2.14 -5.59
N ILE A 244 -1.55 -1.05 -5.27
CA ILE A 244 -2.13 0.30 -5.26
C ILE A 244 -2.28 0.76 -6.70
N VAL A 245 -3.39 1.42 -7.02
CA VAL A 245 -3.68 1.95 -8.34
C VAL A 245 -3.79 3.46 -8.26
N THR A 246 -3.13 4.16 -9.17
CA THR A 246 -3.24 5.62 -9.31
C THR A 246 -3.57 5.97 -10.76
N PHE A 247 -4.41 6.98 -10.95
CA PHE A 247 -4.80 7.47 -12.27
C PHE A 247 -4.11 8.80 -12.53
N LYS A 248 -3.22 8.86 -13.52
CA LYS A 248 -2.51 10.08 -13.91
C LYS A 248 -2.79 10.42 -15.35
N LYS A 249 -2.92 11.71 -15.65
CA LYS A 249 -2.94 12.17 -17.04
C LYS A 249 -1.53 12.05 -17.62
N ALA A 250 -1.38 11.44 -18.79
CA ALA A 250 -0.08 11.30 -19.45
C ALA A 250 0.57 12.68 -19.75
N ASN A 251 -0.26 13.69 -20.03
CA ASN A 251 0.11 15.09 -20.13
C ASN A 251 -1.12 16.00 -19.90
N ILE A 252 -0.92 17.32 -19.79
CA ILE A 252 -1.99 18.30 -19.47
C ILE A 252 -3.10 18.32 -20.54
N PHE A 253 -2.80 17.85 -21.76
CA PHE A 253 -3.74 17.81 -22.88
C PHE A 253 -4.37 16.44 -23.12
N SER A 254 -3.94 15.39 -22.39
CA SER A 254 -4.50 14.05 -22.51
C SER A 254 -5.90 14.00 -21.88
N ILE A 255 -6.84 13.48 -22.66
CA ILE A 255 -8.23 13.25 -22.23
C ILE A 255 -8.27 12.01 -21.33
N ASP A 256 -7.47 11.00 -21.67
CA ASP A 256 -7.43 9.72 -20.97
C ASP A 256 -6.48 9.73 -19.76
N LEU A 257 -6.91 9.04 -18.71
CA LEU A 257 -6.10 8.77 -17.52
C LEU A 257 -5.35 7.46 -17.70
N THR A 258 -4.03 7.50 -17.58
CA THR A 258 -3.18 6.32 -17.51
C THR A 258 -3.28 5.70 -16.12
N GLU A 259 -3.54 4.39 -16.09
CA GLU A 259 -3.52 3.59 -14.86
C GLU A 259 -2.08 3.17 -14.53
N GLU A 260 -1.56 3.62 -13.40
CA GLU A 260 -0.27 3.18 -12.86
C GLU A 260 -0.50 2.26 -11.66
N LYS A 261 0.23 1.14 -11.62
CA LYS A 261 0.12 0.13 -10.56
C LYS A 261 1.39 0.06 -9.73
N HIS A 262 1.26 0.26 -8.43
CA HIS A 262 2.35 0.34 -7.47
C HIS A 262 2.29 -0.78 -6.43
N LYS A 263 3.45 -1.14 -5.87
CA LYS A 263 3.49 -2.04 -4.71
C LYS A 263 2.88 -1.33 -3.50
N PRO A 264 2.15 -2.02 -2.62
CA PRO A 264 1.48 -1.39 -1.49
C PRO A 264 2.45 -1.16 -0.33
N TYR A 265 3.39 -0.24 -0.51
CA TYR A 265 4.40 0.09 0.50
C TYR A 265 4.05 1.40 1.22
N LEU A 266 4.11 1.36 2.54
CA LEU A 266 4.12 2.51 3.43
C LEU A 266 5.57 2.81 3.79
N TYR A 267 6.01 4.03 3.49
CA TYR A 267 7.31 4.53 3.90
C TYR A 267 7.14 5.35 5.16
N LEU A 268 8.00 5.12 6.14
CA LEU A 268 8.17 5.98 7.30
C LEU A 268 9.65 6.35 7.42
N GLN A 269 9.93 7.61 7.70
CA GLN A 269 11.28 8.11 7.87
C GLN A 269 11.36 8.99 9.12
N VAL A 270 12.47 8.91 9.84
CA VAL A 270 12.77 9.80 10.97
C VAL A 270 13.89 10.75 10.59
N TRP A 271 13.71 12.01 10.97
CA TRP A 271 14.55 13.15 10.60
C TRP A 271 14.86 14.00 11.83
N ASP A 272 16.00 14.66 11.81
CA ASP A 272 16.38 15.71 12.76
C ASP A 272 16.05 17.10 12.19
N ALA A 273 15.35 17.94 12.95
CA ALA A 273 14.91 19.25 12.51
C ALA A 273 15.91 20.33 12.88
N ASP A 274 16.59 20.88 11.87
CA ASP A 274 17.63 21.87 12.05
C ASP A 274 17.09 23.30 11.95
N LEU A 275 17.54 24.20 12.83
CA LEU A 275 17.07 25.60 12.82
C LEU A 275 17.74 26.45 11.72
N PHE A 276 18.97 26.13 11.34
CA PHE A 276 19.80 26.95 10.43
C PHE A 276 20.39 26.18 9.24
N SER A 277 20.17 24.86 9.15
CA SER A 277 20.65 23.96 8.10
C SER A 277 19.48 23.14 7.50
N ALA A 278 19.78 22.28 6.54
CA ALA A 278 18.81 21.31 6.04
C ALA A 278 18.69 20.17 7.05
N ASP A 279 17.45 19.71 7.28
CA ASP A 279 17.17 18.58 8.17
C ASP A 279 17.96 17.32 7.81
N ASP A 280 18.51 16.65 8.82
CA ASP A 280 19.31 15.43 8.66
C ASP A 280 18.45 14.17 8.64
N PHE A 281 18.70 13.30 7.66
CA PHE A 281 18.05 12.00 7.57
C PHE A 281 18.70 11.02 8.55
N ILE A 282 17.90 10.42 9.44
CA ILE A 282 18.40 9.48 10.43
C ILE A 282 18.16 8.03 9.97
N GLY A 283 16.97 7.71 9.48
CA GLY A 283 16.66 6.35 9.01
C GLY A 283 15.24 6.17 8.48
N ASP A 284 15.01 5.02 7.84
CA ASP A 284 13.73 4.68 7.22
C ASP A 284 13.27 3.25 7.52
N VAL A 285 11.97 3.03 7.35
CA VAL A 285 11.38 1.71 7.31
C VAL A 285 10.31 1.65 6.23
N VAL A 286 10.36 0.58 5.44
CA VAL A 286 9.40 0.33 4.35
C VAL A 286 8.53 -0.87 4.72
N LEU A 287 7.24 -0.61 4.91
CA LEU A 287 6.26 -1.60 5.35
C LEU A 287 5.34 -2.01 4.20
N SER A 288 5.36 -3.28 3.82
CA SER A 288 4.41 -3.83 2.84
C SER A 288 3.05 -4.08 3.49
N LEU A 289 1.97 -3.48 2.97
CA LEU A 289 0.62 -3.69 3.52
C LEU A 289 0.10 -5.12 3.31
N THR A 290 0.60 -5.84 2.30
CA THR A 290 0.17 -7.23 2.01
C THR A 290 1.05 -8.27 2.70
N ARG A 291 2.30 -7.92 3.01
CA ARG A 291 3.26 -8.74 3.76
C ARG A 291 3.89 -7.90 4.88
N LEU A 292 3.06 -7.46 5.82
CA LEU A 292 3.50 -6.62 6.92
C LEU A 292 4.29 -7.48 7.92
N PRO A 293 5.58 -7.17 8.20
CA PRO A 293 6.34 -7.88 9.20
C PRO A 293 5.70 -7.70 10.58
N SER A 294 5.58 -8.79 11.34
CA SER A 294 4.96 -8.77 12.65
C SER A 294 5.72 -7.82 13.58
N PRO A 295 5.07 -6.79 14.16
CA PRO A 295 5.80 -5.83 14.98
C PRO A 295 6.29 -6.46 16.29
N ALA A 296 7.34 -5.88 16.86
CA ALA A 296 7.70 -6.16 18.25
C ALA A 296 6.68 -5.54 19.21
N LYS A 297 6.40 -6.24 20.32
CA LYS A 297 5.48 -5.73 21.36
C LYS A 297 6.09 -4.61 22.22
N THR A 298 7.41 -4.51 22.26
CA THR A 298 8.15 -3.53 23.07
C THR A 298 9.36 -3.02 22.29
N ALA A 299 9.79 -1.78 22.58
CA ALA A 299 10.99 -1.19 21.97
C ALA A 299 12.25 -2.05 22.16
N LYS A 300 12.41 -2.68 23.34
CA LYS A 300 13.56 -3.58 23.62
C LYS A 300 13.58 -4.84 22.75
N GLY A 301 12.41 -5.35 22.38
CA GLY A 301 12.28 -6.51 21.49
C GLY A 301 12.39 -6.18 20.00
N CYS A 302 12.40 -4.89 19.65
CA CYS A 302 12.47 -4.43 18.27
C CYS A 302 13.93 -4.45 17.78
N LYS A 303 14.20 -5.30 16.79
CA LYS A 303 15.52 -5.49 16.16
C LYS A 303 15.38 -5.53 14.65
N LEU A 304 16.48 -5.30 13.92
CA LEU A 304 16.52 -5.36 12.46
C LEU A 304 16.03 -6.69 11.88
N ASP A 305 16.13 -7.79 12.64
CA ASP A 305 15.60 -9.11 12.24
C ASP A 305 14.12 -9.09 11.83
N ILE A 306 13.35 -8.10 12.30
CA ILE A 306 11.95 -7.90 11.91
C ILE A 306 11.82 -7.60 10.40
N LEU A 307 12.81 -6.96 9.79
CA LEU A 307 12.80 -6.62 8.36
C LEU A 307 13.37 -7.73 7.48
N ASN A 308 13.87 -8.83 8.07
CA ASN A 308 14.38 -9.97 7.31
C ASN A 308 13.26 -10.67 6.53
N LYS A 309 13.59 -11.16 5.33
CA LYS A 309 12.64 -11.82 4.41
C LYS A 309 11.92 -13.04 5.01
N ASN A 310 12.52 -13.69 6.00
CA ASN A 310 12.01 -14.89 6.66
C ASN A 310 11.18 -14.59 7.92
N HIS A 311 11.07 -13.32 8.33
CA HIS A 311 10.27 -12.97 9.50
C HIS A 311 8.77 -13.21 9.23
N PRO A 312 8.01 -13.75 10.20
CA PRO A 312 6.56 -13.83 10.12
C PRO A 312 5.87 -12.54 9.64
N CYS A 313 5.19 -12.63 8.51
CA CYS A 313 4.39 -11.55 7.95
C CYS A 313 2.89 -11.88 7.99
N ALA A 314 2.06 -10.84 8.11
CA ALA A 314 0.62 -10.93 7.91
C ALA A 314 0.14 -9.84 6.94
N SER A 315 -0.98 -10.07 6.27
CA SER A 315 -1.59 -9.05 5.40
C SER A 315 -2.44 -8.10 6.22
N LEU A 316 -2.14 -6.80 6.17
CA LEU A 316 -2.94 -5.75 6.82
C LEU A 316 -4.39 -5.76 6.31
N LEU A 317 -4.61 -6.19 5.07
CA LEU A 317 -5.95 -6.33 4.48
C LEU A 317 -6.80 -7.41 5.16
N LYS A 318 -6.15 -8.44 5.72
CA LYS A 318 -6.82 -9.53 6.45
C LYS A 318 -7.02 -9.17 7.92
N MET A 319 -5.99 -8.62 8.58
CA MET A 319 -6.04 -8.30 10.01
C MET A 319 -6.73 -6.96 10.34
N LYS A 320 -6.84 -6.04 9.37
CA LYS A 320 -7.43 -4.69 9.46
C LYS A 320 -6.77 -3.70 10.43
N ASN A 321 -6.15 -4.17 11.52
CA ASN A 321 -5.37 -3.35 12.44
C ASN A 321 -4.05 -4.02 12.82
N CYS A 322 -3.02 -3.22 13.09
CA CYS A 322 -1.73 -3.68 13.59
C CYS A 322 -1.08 -2.58 14.44
N ARG A 323 -0.61 -2.89 15.65
CA ARG A 323 0.16 -1.96 16.48
C ARG A 323 1.42 -2.62 17.03
N GLY A 324 2.51 -1.87 17.03
CA GLY A 324 3.73 -2.22 17.75
C GLY A 324 4.94 -1.48 17.20
N TRP A 325 6.11 -2.07 17.39
CA TRP A 325 7.40 -1.46 17.09
C TRP A 325 8.02 -2.03 15.83
N TRP A 326 8.51 -1.14 14.94
CA TRP A 326 9.33 -1.47 13.79
C TRP A 326 10.68 -0.73 13.86
N PRO A 327 11.77 -1.37 13.41
CA PRO A 327 13.08 -0.74 13.41
C PRO A 327 13.21 0.19 12.19
N PHE A 328 13.76 1.38 12.41
CA PHE A 328 14.34 2.19 11.35
C PHE A 328 15.74 1.66 11.04
N GLN A 329 16.06 1.61 9.76
CA GLN A 329 17.38 1.24 9.27
C GLN A 329 18.00 2.39 8.48
N VAL A 330 19.32 2.41 8.43
CA VAL A 330 20.11 3.26 7.54
C VAL A 330 21.18 2.40 6.89
N ASN A 331 21.40 2.59 5.59
CA ASN A 331 22.53 1.93 4.93
C ASN A 331 23.76 2.81 5.17
N PRO A 332 24.88 2.24 5.65
CA PRO A 332 26.13 2.99 5.77
C PRO A 332 26.58 3.51 4.39
N GLU A 333 27.25 4.67 4.37
CA GLU A 333 27.75 5.30 3.14
C GLU A 333 28.99 4.58 2.57
N ASP A 334 29.71 3.83 3.41
CA ASP A 334 30.91 3.09 3.05
C ASP A 334 30.56 1.68 2.51
N ASP A 335 30.99 1.37 1.29
CA ASP A 335 30.74 0.10 0.58
C ASP A 335 31.35 -1.16 1.27
N ASP A 336 32.15 -0.99 2.32
CA ASP A 336 32.85 -2.07 3.03
C ASP A 336 31.97 -2.85 4.02
N ASP A 337 30.85 -2.28 4.48
CA ASP A 337 29.87 -2.95 5.35
C ASP A 337 28.45 -2.84 4.74
N PRO A 338 27.99 -3.81 3.95
CA PRO A 338 26.72 -3.70 3.22
C PRO A 338 25.49 -3.90 4.11
N ASP A 339 25.67 -4.25 5.39
CA ASP A 339 24.56 -4.59 6.27
C ASP A 339 23.89 -3.32 6.84
N PRO A 340 22.56 -3.23 6.82
CA PRO A 340 21.85 -2.07 7.35
C PRO A 340 22.05 -1.93 8.86
N ILE A 341 22.18 -0.68 9.32
CA ILE A 341 22.38 -0.34 10.73
C ILE A 341 21.06 0.10 11.35
N LEU A 342 20.82 -0.27 12.62
CA LEU A 342 19.62 0.13 13.36
C LEU A 342 19.73 1.61 13.74
N ALA A 343 19.00 2.47 13.04
CA ALA A 343 19.03 3.92 13.24
C ALA A 343 18.07 4.42 14.32
N GLY A 344 17.06 3.61 14.64
CA GLY A 344 16.03 3.95 15.62
C GLY A 344 14.86 2.98 15.56
N LYS A 345 13.80 3.28 16.31
CA LYS A 345 12.58 2.46 16.35
C LYS A 345 11.36 3.36 16.37
N VAL A 346 10.28 2.93 15.74
CA VAL A 346 8.99 3.63 15.75
C VAL A 346 7.89 2.73 16.29
N GLU A 347 7.13 3.25 17.24
CA GLU A 347 5.84 2.68 17.64
C GLU A 347 4.75 3.29 16.75
N ALA A 348 4.15 2.45 15.92
CA ALA A 348 3.06 2.85 15.05
C ALA A 348 1.83 1.95 15.23
N GLU A 349 0.67 2.52 14.96
CA GLU A 349 -0.60 1.79 14.84
C GLU A 349 -1.18 2.03 13.45
N LEU A 350 -1.39 0.96 12.70
CA LEU A 350 -1.91 0.96 11.34
C LEU A 350 -3.34 0.40 11.37
N ASN A 351 -4.31 1.20 10.96
CA ASN A 351 -5.69 0.77 10.79
C ASN A 351 -6.12 0.97 9.33
N LEU A 352 -6.61 -0.09 8.70
CA LEU A 352 -7.03 -0.07 7.30
C LEU A 352 -8.56 -0.22 7.20
N TYR A 353 -9.18 0.75 6.55
CA TYR A 353 -10.63 0.83 6.37
C TYR A 353 -10.97 0.86 4.88
N THR A 354 -12.09 0.27 4.47
CA THR A 354 -12.70 0.67 3.19
C THR A 354 -13.18 2.12 3.30
N LYS A 355 -13.44 2.76 2.17
CA LYS A 355 -14.01 4.12 2.17
C LYS A 355 -15.28 4.21 3.02
N GLU A 356 -16.19 3.25 2.87
CA GLU A 356 -17.46 3.24 3.59
C GLU A 356 -17.24 3.10 5.11
N GLU A 357 -16.31 2.23 5.53
CA GLU A 357 -15.93 2.07 6.94
C GLU A 357 -15.30 3.36 7.51
N ALA A 358 -14.49 4.06 6.70
CA ALA A 358 -13.80 5.29 7.10
C ALA A 358 -14.76 6.49 7.24
N GLU A 359 -15.76 6.59 6.36
CA GLU A 359 -16.82 7.60 6.40
C GLU A 359 -17.75 7.39 7.61
N ALA A 360 -18.02 6.14 7.99
CA ALA A 360 -18.82 5.81 9.17
C ALA A 360 -18.12 6.15 10.49
N MET A 361 -16.78 6.12 10.53
CA MET A 361 -15.98 6.47 11.70
C MET A 361 -14.93 7.51 11.33
N PRO A 362 -15.30 8.78 11.08
CA PRO A 362 -14.38 9.77 10.56
C PRO A 362 -13.27 10.10 11.58
N ALA A 363 -12.09 10.44 11.09
CA ALA A 363 -10.93 10.81 11.89
C ALA A 363 -10.21 12.04 11.31
N GLY A 364 -9.74 12.94 12.17
CA GLY A 364 -8.89 14.07 11.79
C GLY A 364 -7.41 13.67 11.63
N LYS A 365 -6.67 14.49 10.85
CA LYS A 365 -5.21 14.38 10.72
C LYS A 365 -4.53 14.89 11.99
N GLY A 366 -3.32 14.40 12.27
CA GLY A 366 -2.55 14.75 13.45
C GLY A 366 -3.31 14.45 14.74
N ARG A 367 -3.69 15.50 15.46
CA ARG A 367 -4.44 15.42 16.73
C ARG A 367 -5.83 16.08 16.62
N GLU A 368 -6.25 16.40 15.40
CA GLU A 368 -7.47 17.16 15.14
C GLU A 368 -8.72 16.29 15.24
N GLU A 369 -9.88 16.93 15.42
CA GLU A 369 -11.18 16.29 15.31
C GLU A 369 -11.50 15.92 13.86
N PRO A 370 -12.38 14.93 13.62
CA PRO A 370 -13.04 14.05 14.59
C PRO A 370 -12.12 12.96 15.17
N LEU A 371 -12.49 12.38 16.33
CA LEU A 371 -11.67 11.43 17.09
C LEU A 371 -10.24 11.94 17.36
N PRO A 372 -10.10 13.08 18.09
CA PRO A 372 -8.81 13.71 18.33
C PRO A 372 -7.92 12.81 19.18
N LEU A 373 -6.61 12.87 18.93
CA LEU A 373 -5.61 12.21 19.76
C LEU A 373 -5.18 13.13 20.91
N GLU A 374 -4.92 12.54 22.07
CA GLU A 374 -4.38 13.26 23.21
C GLU A 374 -3.00 13.83 22.90
N LYS A 375 -2.71 15.05 23.39
CA LYS A 375 -1.36 15.61 23.26
C LYS A 375 -0.36 14.72 24.01
N PRO A 376 0.83 14.48 23.45
CA PRO A 376 1.85 13.68 24.12
C PRO A 376 2.30 14.37 25.41
N ASN A 377 2.55 13.58 26.45
CA ASN A 377 3.06 14.08 27.72
C ASN A 377 4.58 14.33 27.63
N ARG A 378 4.96 15.45 27.02
CA ARG A 378 6.37 15.87 26.88
C ARG A 378 6.84 16.57 28.16
N PRO A 379 8.11 16.40 28.59
CA PRO A 379 8.71 17.24 29.62
C PRO A 379 8.56 18.72 29.24
N ASN A 380 8.35 19.60 30.22
CA ASN A 380 8.08 21.01 29.96
C ASN A 380 9.30 21.74 29.34
N ASP A 381 9.31 21.86 28.01
CA ASP A 381 10.21 22.73 27.24
C ASP A 381 9.70 24.17 27.07
N SER A 382 8.83 24.62 27.98
CA SER A 382 8.15 25.92 27.89
C SER A 382 9.06 27.15 28.06
N PHE A 383 10.38 26.99 28.15
CA PHE A 383 11.33 28.10 28.29
C PHE A 383 11.90 28.65 26.97
N PHE A 384 11.78 27.96 25.83
CA PHE A 384 12.62 28.29 24.65
C PHE A 384 11.92 29.00 23.49
N THR A 385 10.60 28.96 23.36
CA THR A 385 9.90 29.46 22.15
C THR A 385 9.90 30.99 21.98
N LEU A 386 10.38 31.76 22.98
CA LEU A 386 10.52 33.22 22.85
C LEU A 386 11.92 33.74 23.25
N MET A 387 12.55 33.13 24.25
CA MET A 387 13.86 33.58 24.75
C MET A 387 15.05 32.99 23.98
N GLY A 388 14.87 31.88 23.25
CA GLY A 388 15.94 31.23 22.47
C GLY A 388 16.67 32.17 21.50
N PRO A 389 15.99 32.81 20.53
CA PRO A 389 16.66 33.66 19.53
C PRO A 389 17.28 34.92 20.14
N LEU A 390 16.69 35.51 21.18
CA LEU A 390 17.27 36.67 21.87
C LEU A 390 18.51 36.29 22.70
N THR A 391 18.49 35.12 23.32
CA THR A 391 19.64 34.60 24.07
C THR A 391 20.77 34.23 23.12
N MET A 392 20.46 33.64 21.97
CA MET A 392 21.43 33.33 20.92
C MET A 392 22.03 34.59 20.29
N LEU A 393 21.21 35.60 19.97
CA LEU A 393 21.67 36.91 19.52
C LEU A 393 22.56 37.59 20.57
N ARG A 394 22.20 37.49 21.85
CA ARG A 394 23.04 37.96 22.95
C ARG A 394 24.39 37.25 22.91
N TYR A 395 24.47 35.92 22.87
CA TYR A 395 25.78 35.24 22.86
C TYR A 395 26.59 35.50 21.59
N MET A 396 25.97 35.51 20.41
CA MET A 396 26.66 35.69 19.13
C MET A 396 27.15 37.12 18.90
N ILE A 397 26.41 38.14 19.33
CA ILE A 397 26.76 39.55 19.12
C ILE A 397 27.47 40.14 20.35
N TRP A 398 27.00 39.85 21.56
CA TRP A 398 27.50 40.48 22.78
C TRP A 398 28.84 39.89 23.23
N GLU A 399 29.03 38.58 23.31
CA GLU A 399 30.28 38.00 23.84
C GLU A 399 31.53 38.39 23.03
N PRO A 400 31.56 38.27 21.69
CA PRO A 400 32.74 38.63 20.91
C PRO A 400 32.91 40.14 20.73
N TYR A 401 31.82 40.92 20.64
CA TYR A 401 31.89 42.34 20.28
C TYR A 401 31.56 43.30 21.42
N LYS A 402 31.35 42.85 22.67
CA LYS A 402 31.00 43.73 23.83
C LYS A 402 31.89 44.95 23.96
N PHE A 403 33.20 44.78 23.82
CA PHE A 403 34.15 45.90 23.92
C PHE A 403 34.14 46.81 22.69
N VAL A 404 33.82 46.29 21.50
CA VAL A 404 33.69 47.09 20.28
C VAL A 404 32.43 47.93 20.32
N ILE A 405 31.30 47.33 20.70
CA ILE A 405 30.01 47.99 20.88
C ILE A 405 30.13 49.08 21.95
N LEU A 406 30.77 48.79 23.09
CA LEU A 406 30.98 49.78 24.15
C LEU A 406 31.86 50.95 23.68
N LYS A 407 32.94 50.69 22.94
CA LYS A 407 33.79 51.75 22.35
C LYS A 407 33.01 52.62 21.37
N LEU A 408 32.23 52.03 20.48
CA LEU A 408 31.39 52.77 19.53
C LEU A 408 30.34 53.63 20.25
N LEU A 409 29.75 53.13 21.32
CA LEU A 409 28.77 53.85 22.11
C LEU A 409 29.40 55.06 22.83
N VAL A 410 30.60 54.90 23.41
CA VAL A 410 31.36 56.01 24.00
C VAL A 410 31.74 57.04 22.95
N VAL A 411 32.20 56.62 21.77
CA VAL A 411 32.51 57.54 20.66
C VAL A 411 31.26 58.28 20.19
N ALA A 412 30.12 57.60 20.05
CA ALA A 412 28.86 58.21 19.68
C ALA A 412 28.40 59.27 20.71
N ILE A 413 28.54 58.98 22.01
CA ILE A 413 28.26 59.95 23.07
C ILE A 413 29.20 61.16 22.98
N LEU A 414 30.50 60.95 22.77
CA LEU A 414 31.46 62.05 22.62
C LEU A 414 31.16 62.92 21.40
N VAL A 415 30.79 62.31 20.27
CA VAL A 415 30.38 63.03 19.06
C VAL A 415 29.09 63.80 19.31
N ALA A 416 28.11 63.22 20.00
CA ALA A 416 26.87 63.89 20.36
C ALA A 416 27.12 65.09 21.31
N LEU A 417 28.02 64.93 22.29
CA LEU A 417 28.44 66.01 23.19
C LEU A 417 29.15 67.13 22.43
N LEU A 418 30.04 66.80 21.49
CA LEU A 418 30.70 67.78 20.63
C LEU A 418 29.69 68.50 19.73
N ALA A 419 28.76 67.77 19.11
CA ALA A 419 27.71 68.36 18.29
C ALA A 419 26.83 69.32 19.12
N LEU A 420 26.42 68.92 20.32
CA LEU A 420 25.69 69.79 21.26
C LEU A 420 26.51 71.00 21.70
N PHE A 421 27.82 70.82 21.93
CA PHE A 421 28.72 71.92 22.29
C PHE A 421 28.85 72.95 21.15
N PHE A 422 29.07 72.51 19.92
CA PHE A 422 29.12 73.40 18.75
C PHE A 422 27.76 74.01 18.40
N TYR A 423 26.66 73.29 18.64
CA TYR A 423 25.31 73.83 18.47
C TYR A 423 24.96 74.89 19.52
N SER A 424 25.39 74.73 20.77
CA SER A 424 25.13 75.67 21.87
C SER A 424 26.16 76.81 21.97
N MET A 425 27.33 76.67 21.34
CA MET A 425 28.41 77.67 21.31
C MET A 425 27.97 79.06 20.82
N PRO A 426 27.22 79.22 19.71
CA PRO A 426 26.77 80.52 19.24
C PRO A 426 25.85 81.23 20.24
N GLY A 427 24.96 80.48 20.91
CA GLY A 427 24.04 81.03 21.91
C GLY A 427 24.74 81.52 23.18
N TYR A 428 25.82 80.85 23.61
CA TYR A 428 26.57 81.22 24.80
C TYR A 428 27.58 82.36 24.54
N LEU A 429 28.20 82.38 23.35
CA LEU A 429 29.08 83.47 22.92
C LEU A 429 28.30 84.77 22.70
N VAL A 430 27.09 84.70 22.12
CA VAL A 430 26.22 85.87 21.96
C VAL A 430 25.78 86.43 23.32
N LYS A 431 25.41 85.58 24.29
CA LYS A 431 25.11 86.04 25.67
C LYS A 431 26.31 86.69 26.38
N LYS A 432 27.51 86.15 26.20
CA LYS A 432 28.72 86.67 26.85
C LYS A 432 29.29 87.94 26.21
N ILE A 433 29.05 88.17 24.91
CA ILE A 433 29.51 89.37 24.18
C ILE A 433 28.51 90.54 24.30
N PHE A 434 27.20 90.27 24.38
CA PHE A 434 26.17 91.31 24.46
C PHE A 434 25.65 91.62 25.88
N GLY A 435 26.21 90.98 26.92
CA GLY A 435 25.97 91.36 28.32
C GLY A 435 24.50 91.25 28.75
N ALA A 436 23.92 90.05 28.66
CA ALA A 436 22.64 89.71 29.30
C ALA A 436 22.73 88.38 30.07
#